data_AF-A0A2T3BXE0-F1
#
_entry.id   AF-A0A2T3BXE0-F1
#
_cell.length_a   1.000
_cell.length_b   1.000
_cell.length_c   1.000
_cell.angle_alpha   90.00
_cell.angle_beta   90.00
_cell.angle_gamma   90.00
#
_symmetry.space_group_name_H-M   'P 1'
#
loop_
_entity.id
_entity.type
_entity.pdbx_description
1 polymer ?
#
loop_
_entity_poly.entity_id
_entity_poly.type
_entity_poly.pdbx_seq_one_letter_code
_entity_poly.pdbx_strand_id
1 'polypeptide(L)' 'FTATLSHASQGVTTITTDRGVITIADGQTTGTLTVPASNGEDAYKDGTELTATITGVNGPGFEKLEVGNSSAT' A
#
# COMPACT_ATOMS: atom_id res chain seq x y z
N PHE A 1 -4.03 -3.78 2.18
CA PHE A 1 -3.67 -2.41 1.81
C PHE A 1 -3.80 -2.22 0.30
N THR A 2 -4.35 -1.10 -0.15
CA THR A 2 -4.51 -0.78 -1.57
C THR A 2 -3.83 0.54 -1.86
N ALA A 3 -3.07 0.60 -2.95
CA ALA A 3 -2.50 1.84 -3.46
C ALA A 3 -3.10 2.14 -4.83
N THR A 4 -3.37 3.43 -5.07
CA THR A 4 -3.95 3.93 -6.32
C THR A 4 -3.13 5.11 -6.82
N LEU A 5 -2.72 5.06 -8.07
CA LEU A 5 -2.12 6.16 -8.81
C LEU A 5 -3.22 6.95 -9.52
N SER A 6 -2.99 8.25 -9.72
CA SER A 6 -3.89 9.11 -10.49
C SER A 6 -3.87 8.79 -11.98
N HIS A 7 -2.82 8.14 -12.46
CA HIS A 7 -2.60 7.76 -13.86
C HIS A 7 -1.99 6.36 -13.94
N ALA A 8 -2.09 5.73 -15.11
CA ALA A 8 -1.46 4.45 -15.35
C ALA A 8 0.05 4.53 -15.13
N SER A 9 0.61 3.54 -14.44
CA SER A 9 2.06 3.43 -14.25
C SER A 9 2.76 3.29 -15.59
N GLN A 10 3.87 4.00 -15.78
CA GLN A 10 4.67 3.95 -17.02
C GLN A 10 5.85 2.97 -16.87
N GLY A 11 5.52 1.76 -16.40
CA GLY A 11 6.42 0.67 -16.00
C GLY A 11 6.04 0.10 -14.63
N VAL A 12 6.81 -0.84 -14.09
CA VAL A 12 6.49 -1.44 -12.77
C VAL A 12 6.79 -0.44 -11.66
N THR A 13 5.78 -0.14 -10.83
CA THR A 13 5.92 0.67 -9.62
C THR A 13 5.81 -0.22 -8.39
N THR A 14 6.77 -0.08 -7.46
CA THR A 14 6.79 -0.80 -6.19
C THR A 14 6.68 0.18 -5.03
N ILE A 15 5.75 -0.07 -4.13
CA ILE A 15 5.50 0.72 -2.92
C ILE A 15 5.87 -0.18 -1.75
N THR A 16 6.89 0.22 -1.00
CA THR A 16 7.33 -0.47 0.20
C THR A 16 6.57 0.09 1.40
N THR A 17 5.93 -0.79 2.15
CA THR A 17 5.26 -0.48 3.41
C THR A 17 5.85 -1.33 4.52
N ASP A 18 5.66 -0.94 5.78
CA ASP A 18 6.11 -1.75 6.92
C ASP A 18 5.38 -3.11 7.03
N ARG A 19 4.25 -3.26 6.33
CA ARG A 19 3.44 -4.48 6.27
C ARG A 19 3.75 -5.36 5.05
N GLY A 20 4.58 -4.90 4.12
CA GLY A 20 4.92 -5.60 2.87
C GLY A 20 5.03 -4.68 1.66
N VAL A 21 5.13 -5.27 0.47
CA VAL A 21 5.33 -4.53 -0.79
C VAL A 21 4.05 -4.59 -1.62
N ILE A 22 3.57 -3.43 -2.07
CA ILE A 22 2.52 -3.31 -3.09
C ILE A 22 3.20 -3.14 -4.44
N THR A 23 2.82 -3.96 -5.42
CA THR A 23 3.31 -3.85 -6.80
C THR A 23 2.18 -3.37 -7.70
N ILE A 24 2.45 -2.35 -8.51
CA ILE A 24 1.57 -1.84 -9.56
C ILE A 24 2.24 -2.14 -10.89
N ALA A 25 1.58 -2.97 -11.70
CA ALA A 25 2.08 -3.37 -13.01
C ALA A 25 2.08 -2.19 -14.00
N ASP A 26 2.87 -2.32 -15.06
CA ASP A 26 2.87 -1.37 -16.17
C ASP A 26 1.46 -1.22 -16.77
N GLY A 27 1.08 0.01 -17.09
CA GLY A 27 -0.26 0.34 -17.58
C GLY A 27 -1.37 0.28 -16.51
N GLN A 28 -1.07 -0.16 -15.29
CA GLN A 28 -2.05 -0.26 -14.21
C GLN A 28 -1.99 0.95 -13.28
N THR A 29 -3.12 1.29 -12.67
CA THR A 29 -3.25 2.38 -11.69
C THR A 29 -3.30 1.87 -10.26
N THR A 30 -3.54 0.58 -10.04
CA THR A 30 -3.79 0.02 -8.71
C THR A 30 -2.92 -1.17 -8.41
N GLY A 31 -2.55 -1.29 -7.14
CA GLY A 31 -1.87 -2.46 -6.60
C GLY A 31 -2.40 -2.78 -5.21
N THR A 32 -2.34 -4.04 -4.85
CA THR A 32 -2.82 -4.53 -3.55
C THR A 32 -1.73 -5.30 -2.82
N LEU A 33 -1.72 -5.16 -1.51
CA LEU A 33 -0.98 -5.99 -0.58
C LEU A 33 -1.98 -6.67 0.33
N THR A 34 -2.07 -7.98 0.19
CA THR A 34 -2.81 -8.86 1.08
C THR A 34 -1.89 -9.25 2.22
N VAL A 35 -2.16 -8.72 3.41
CA VAL A 35 -1.51 -9.20 4.63
C VAL A 35 -2.41 -10.29 5.19
N PRO A 36 -1.97 -11.56 5.21
CA PRO A 36 -2.75 -12.60 5.83
C PRO A 36 -2.89 -12.26 7.32
N ALA A 37 -4.13 -12.22 7.80
CA ALA A 37 -4.41 -12.21 9.23
C ALA A 37 -3.89 -13.54 9.77
N SER A 38 -2.63 -13.54 10.21
CA SER A 38 -2.08 -14.69 10.90
C SER A 38 -2.74 -14.71 12.27
N ASN A 39 -3.40 -15.83 12.57
CA ASN A 39 -3.93 -16.25 13.86
C ASN A 39 -5.43 -15.99 14.04
N GLY A 40 -6.16 -17.06 14.36
CA GLY A 40 -7.61 -17.06 14.56
C GLY A 40 -8.02 -16.33 15.83
N GLU A 41 -8.14 -15.01 15.73
CA GLU A 41 -8.46 -14.15 16.86
C GLU A 41 -9.88 -13.57 16.75
N ASP A 42 -10.55 -13.58 17.90
CA ASP A 42 -11.98 -13.38 18.11
C ASP A 42 -12.46 -12.00 17.61
N ALA A 43 -13.43 -11.99 16.69
CA ALA A 43 -13.94 -10.80 16.00
C ALA A 43 -14.48 -9.70 16.94
N TYR A 44 -14.68 -10.01 18.23
CA TYR A 44 -15.19 -9.09 19.24
C TYR A 44 -14.09 -8.26 19.94
N LYS A 45 -12.80 -8.60 19.74
CA LYS A 45 -11.66 -7.88 20.35
C LYS A 45 -10.81 -7.08 19.38
N ASP A 46 -10.99 -7.28 18.08
CA ASP A 46 -10.10 -6.68 17.10
C ASP A 46 -10.58 -5.29 16.69
N GLY A 47 -10.45 -4.34 17.63
CA GLY A 47 -10.50 -2.90 17.37
C GLY A 47 -9.13 -2.36 16.96
N THR A 48 -8.24 -3.22 16.44
CA THR A 48 -6.87 -2.86 16.11
C THR A 48 -6.86 -2.17 14.74
N GLU A 49 -6.80 -0.84 14.75
CA GLU A 49 -6.63 -0.04 13.53
C GLU A 49 -5.39 -0.52 12.77
N LEU A 50 -5.60 -1.20 11.64
CA LEU A 50 -4.53 -1.80 10.86
C LEU A 50 -3.85 -0.70 10.03
N THR A 51 -2.91 0.00 10.64
CA THR A 51 -2.11 1.03 9.98
C THR A 51 -1.01 0.39 9.13
N ALA A 52 -0.79 0.91 7.91
CA ALA A 52 0.44 0.69 7.16
C ALA A 52 1.10 2.03 6.91
N THR A 53 2.40 2.07 7.18
CA THR A 53 3.25 3.21 6.88
C THR A 53 4.00 2.93 5.59
N ILE A 54 3.88 3.82 4.62
CA ILE A 54 4.66 3.76 3.38
C ILE A 54 6.08 4.25 3.71
N THR A 55 7.08 3.41 3.46
CA THR A 55 8.49 3.70 3.72
C THR A 55 9.27 4.05 2.47
N GLY A 56 8.73 3.73 1.29
CA GLY A 56 9.33 4.11 0.02
C GLY A 56 8.45 3.80 -1.18
N VAL A 57 8.70 4.49 -2.27
CA VAL A 57 8.09 4.23 -3.58
C VAL A 57 9.18 4.31 -4.64
N ASN A 58 9.17 3.36 -5.56
CA ASN A 58 10.10 3.29 -6.68
C ASN A 58 9.32 2.94 -7.94
N GLY A 59 9.45 3.76 -8.99
CA GLY A 59 8.81 3.54 -10.27
C GLY A 59 9.34 4.52 -11.33
N PRO A 60 9.27 4.16 -12.62
CA PRO A 60 9.63 5.06 -13.70
C PRO A 60 8.67 6.26 -13.76
N GLY A 61 9.20 7.48 -13.73
CA GLY A 61 8.41 8.71 -13.78
C GLY A 61 7.73 9.09 -12.45
N PHE A 62 8.23 8.63 -11.31
CA PHE A 62 7.76 9.06 -9.99
C PHE A 62 8.62 10.25 -9.52
N GLU A 63 8.16 11.50 -9.70
CA GLU A 63 8.96 12.67 -9.30
C GLU A 63 8.96 12.96 -7.79
N LYS A 64 7.92 12.55 -7.02
CA LYS A 64 7.89 12.70 -5.56
C LYS A 64 6.75 11.90 -4.92
N LEU A 65 7.04 11.21 -3.82
CA LEU A 65 6.04 10.69 -2.89
C LEU A 65 5.81 11.72 -1.78
N GLU A 66 4.67 12.39 -1.77
CA GLU A 66 4.21 13.15 -0.62
C GLU A 66 3.27 12.27 0.20
N VAL A 67 3.81 11.60 1.21
CA VAL A 67 2.99 10.86 2.19
C VAL A 67 2.27 11.89 3.06
N GLY A 68 1.09 12.31 2.60
CA GLY A 68 0.09 12.86 3.49
C GLY A 68 -0.21 11.80 4.54
N ASN A 69 0.14 12.10 5.78
CA ASN A 69 -0.16 11.35 6.98
C ASN A 69 -1.68 11.34 7.24
N SER A 70 -2.44 10.70 6.35
CA SER A 70 -3.83 10.34 6.61
C SER A 70 -3.81 9.00 7.34
N SER A 71 -3.79 9.08 8.67
CA SER A 71 -4.27 7.97 9.52
C SER A 71 -5.71 7.68 9.09
N ALA A 72 -5.98 6.43 8.72
CA ALA A 72 -7.33 5.95 8.51
C ALA A 72 -7.81 5.40 9.85
N THR A 73 -8.62 6.19 10.56
CA THR A 73 -9.37 5.77 11.77
C THR A 73 -10.63 5.01 11.40
#